data_AF-A0A0F9CLE6-F1
#
_entry.id   AF-A0A0F9CLE6-F1
#
_cell.length_a   1.000
_cell.length_b   1.000
_cell.length_c   1.000
_cell.angle_alpha   90.00
_cell.angle_beta   90.00
_cell.angle_gamma   90.00
#
_symmetry.space_group_name_H-M   'P 1'
#
loop_
_entity.id
_entity.type
_entity.pdbx_description
1 polymer ?
#
loop_
_entity_poly.entity_id
_entity_poly.type
_entity_poly.pdbx_seq_one_letter_code
_entity_poly.pdbx_strand_id
1 'polypeptide(L)' 'MRNQTWTNGKITRDIELYLEGNILKALDCLTGKVRSTTDEEREQFLYKPRRALLAEIDDLKTRLEKVEQR' A
#
# COMPACT_ATOMS: atom_id res chain seq x y z
N MET A 1 5.93 -1.47 -4.93
CA MET A 1 4.70 -0.91 -4.29
C MET A 1 4.80 0.60 -4.38
N ARG A 2 3.75 1.32 -4.77
CA ARG A 2 3.77 2.79 -4.87
C ARG A 2 2.85 3.40 -3.81
N ASN A 3 3.35 4.39 -3.09
CA ASN A 3 2.65 5.10 -2.02
C ASN A 3 2.55 6.59 -2.38
N GLN A 4 1.33 7.06 -2.63
CA GLN A 4 1.03 8.43 -3.03
C GLN A 4 0.19 9.14 -1.97
N THR A 5 0.50 10.40 -1.71
CA THR A 5 -0.30 11.30 -0.88
C THR A 5 -0.78 12.47 -1.73
N TRP A 6 -2.07 12.78 -1.61
CA TRP A 6 -2.73 13.85 -2.33
C TRP A 6 -3.23 14.91 -1.34
N THR A 7 -3.04 16.18 -1.68
CA THR A 7 -3.54 17.31 -0.91
C THR A 7 -4.06 18.36 -1.87
N ASN A 8 -5.32 18.75 -1.73
CA ASN A 8 -6.00 19.73 -2.61
C ASN A 8 -5.85 19.41 -4.11
N GLY A 9 -6.01 18.14 -4.48
CA GLY A 9 -5.91 17.69 -5.88
C GLY A 9 -4.48 17.65 -6.45
N LYS A 10 -3.46 17.93 -5.64
CA LYS A 10 -2.05 17.81 -6.04
C LYS A 10 -1.37 16.67 -5.29
N ILE A 11 -0.47 15.98 -5.98
CA ILE A 11 0.40 14.99 -5.34
C ILE A 11 1.42 15.74 -4.49
N THR A 12 1.45 15.44 -3.19
CA THR A 12 2.41 16.00 -2.23
C THR A 12 3.48 15.00 -1.83
N ARG A 13 3.27 13.71 -2.10
CA ARG A 13 4.26 12.64 -1.92
C ARG A 13 4.01 11.55 -2.97
N ASP A 14 5.07 11.06 -3.59
CA ASP A 14 5.02 9.94 -4.53
C ASP A 14 6.26 9.07 -4.36
N ILE A 15 6.13 7.97 -3.62
CA ILE A 15 7.23 7.07 -3.32
C ILE A 15 6.99 5.72 -3.97
N GLU A 16 7.99 5.20 -4.67
CA GLU A 16 8.01 3.83 -5.15
C GLU A 16 9.01 2.99 -4.36
N LEU A 17 8.52 1.91 -3.75
CA LEU A 17 9.30 0.90 -3.05
C LEU A 17 9.59 -0.27 -3.98
N TYR A 18 10.87 -0.59 -4.15
CA TYR A 18 11.34 -1.67 -5.02
C TYR A 18 12.57 -2.36 -4.43
N LEU A 19 12.78 -3.61 -4.85
CA LEU A 19 13.97 -4.37 -4.50
C LEU A 19 15.01 -4.16 -5.60
N GLU A 20 16.21 -3.70 -5.21
CA GLU A 20 17.39 -3.78 -6.06
C GLU A 20 18.26 -4.93 -5.53
N GLY A 21 18.18 -6.08 -6.20
CA GLY A 21 18.65 -7.35 -5.63
C GLY A 21 17.86 -7.69 -4.36
N ASN A 22 18.56 -7.75 -3.22
CA ASN A 22 17.96 -8.06 -1.91
C ASN A 22 17.81 -6.83 -1.01
N ILE A 23 18.04 -5.62 -1.53
CA ILE A 23 17.96 -4.39 -0.75
C ILE A 23 16.69 -3.64 -1.14
N LEU A 24 15.84 -3.37 -0.15
CA LEU A 24 14.64 -2.55 -0.36
C LEU A 24 15.02 -1.06 -0.41
N LYS A 25 14.67 -0.41 -1.51
CA LYS A 25 14.93 1.01 -1.77
C LYS A 25 13.62 1.78 -1.96
N ALA A 26 13.67 3.07 -1.68
CA ALA A 26 12.60 4.03 -1.95
C ALA A 26 13.06 5.04 -3.01
N LEU A 27 12.33 5.14 -4.10
CA LEU A 27 12.44 6.22 -5.08
C LEU A 27 11.39 7.28 -4.78
N ASP A 28 11.82 8.53 -4.62
CA ASP A 28 10.92 9.67 -4.67
C ASP A 28 10.68 10.06 -6.13
N CYS A 29 9.47 9.81 -6.63
CA CYS A 29 9.08 10.05 -8.01
C CYS A 29 8.90 11.54 -8.34
N LEU A 30 8.81 12.41 -7.33
CA LEU A 30 8.74 13.86 -7.54
C LEU A 30 10.13 14.46 -7.72
N THR A 31 11.12 13.95 -6.98
CA THR A 31 12.50 14.47 -7.02
C THR A 31 13.48 13.61 -7.80
N GLY A 32 13.11 12.37 -8.15
CA GLY A 32 13.96 11.37 -8.80
C GLY A 32 15.02 10.76 -7.89
N LYS A 33 15.02 11.07 -6.58
CA LYS A 33 16.07 10.64 -5.65
C LYS A 33 15.77 9.25 -5.08
N VAL A 34 16.79 8.41 -5.06
CA VAL A 34 16.77 7.10 -4.40
C VAL A 34 17.36 7.22 -3.01
N ARG A 35 16.69 6.64 -2.01
CA ARG A 35 17.13 6.59 -0.62
C ARG A 35 16.81 5.24 0.04
N SER A 36 17.37 5.05 1.23
CA SER A 36 16.98 3.96 2.12
C SER A 36 15.52 4.11 2.56
N THR A 37 14.86 2.98 2.77
CA THR A 37 13.50 2.90 3.31
C THR A 37 13.45 3.20 4.80
N THR A 38 12.34 3.82 5.22
CA THR A 38 11.98 3.92 6.65
C THR A 38 11.36 2.61 7.13
N ASP A 39 11.21 2.45 8.44
CA ASP A 39 10.63 1.23 9.02
C ASP A 39 9.15 1.06 8.64
N GLU A 40 8.39 2.16 8.54
CA GLU A 40 7.00 2.15 8.09
C GLU A 40 6.88 1.72 6.62
N GLU A 41 7.81 2.18 5.76
CA GLU A 41 7.86 1.79 4.36
C GLU A 41 8.20 0.31 4.20
N ARG A 42 9.10 -0.22 5.03
CA ARG A 42 9.43 -1.66 5.07
C ARG A 42 8.22 -2.47 5.53
N GLU A 43 7.55 -2.03 6.59
CA GLU A 43 6.36 -2.71 7.09
C GLU A 43 5.27 -2.74 6.03
N GLN A 44 4.98 -1.62 5.36
CA GLN A 44 4.02 -1.59 4.24
C GLN A 44 4.40 -2.54 3.11
N PHE A 45 5.67 -2.55 2.71
CA PHE A 45 6.14 -3.44 1.63
C PHE A 45 6.04 -4.92 2.01
N LEU A 46 6.34 -5.24 3.27
CA LEU A 46 6.26 -6.60 3.80
C LEU A 46 4.85 -6.99 4.23
N TYR A 47 3.93 -6.03 4.34
CA TYR A 47 2.55 -6.26 4.71
C TYR A 47 1.88 -7.12 3.65
N LYS A 48 1.86 -8.43 3.91
CA LYS A 48 0.93 -9.35 3.29
C LYS A 48 -0.32 -9.33 4.14
N PRO A 49 -1.50 -8.92 3.62
CA PRO A 49 -2.73 -9.09 4.39
C PRO A 49 -2.80 -10.56 4.80
N ARG A 50 -2.97 -10.82 6.11
CA ARG A 50 -3.13 -12.18 6.61
C ARG A 50 -4.29 -12.78 5.82
N ARG A 51 -4.11 -13.93 5.17
CA ARG A 51 -5.18 -14.62 4.41
C ARG A 51 -6.51 -14.69 5.18
N ALA A 52 -6.43 -14.80 6.51
CA ALA A 52 -7.58 -14.75 7.41
C ALA A 52 -8.38 -13.43 7.32
N LEU A 53 -7.72 -12.27 7.29
CA LEU A 53 -8.38 -10.96 7.19
C LEU A 53 -9.05 -10.76 5.82
N LEU A 54 -8.45 -11.26 4.73
CA LEU A 54 -9.08 -11.23 3.41
C LEU A 54 -10.33 -12.10 3.37
N ALA A 55 -10.27 -13.30 3.95
CA ALA A 55 -11.44 -14.18 4.06
C ALA A 55 -12.56 -13.55 4.91
N GLU A 56 -12.22 -12.84 5.98
CA GLU A 56 -13.17 -12.14 6.85
C GLU A 56 -13.82 -10.94 6.13
N ILE A 57 -13.07 -10.21 5.29
CA ILE A 57 -13.61 -9.15 4.43
C ILE A 57 -14.57 -9.74 3.37
N ASP A 58 -14.24 -10.87 2.77
CA ASP A 58 -15.10 -11.52 1.78
C ASP A 58 -16.41 -12.05 2.40
N ASP A 59 -16.34 -12.61 3.61
CA ASP A 59 -17.54 -12.98 4.37
C ASP A 59 -18.41 -11.74 4.69
N LEU A 60 -17.79 -10.65 5.15
CA LEU A 60 -18.51 -9.40 5.43
C LEU A 60 -19.17 -8.81 4.19
N LYS A 61 -18.51 -8.83 3.02
CA LYS A 61 -19.09 -8.39 1.75
C LYS A 61 -20.28 -9.26 1.34
N THR A 62 -20.12 -10.57 1.41
CA THR A 62 -21.19 -11.54 1.10
C THR A 62 -22.42 -11.34 1.99
N ARG A 63 -22.19 -11.01 3.27
CA ARG A 63 -23.26 -10.72 4.22
C ARG A 63 -23.95 -9.40 3.93
N LEU A 64 -23.21 -8.37 3.52
CA LEU A 64 -23.76 -7.07 3.16
C LEU A 64 -24.65 -7.16 1.92
N GLU A 65 -24.20 -7.85 0.86
CA GLU A 65 -24.99 -8.05 -0.37
C GLU A 65 -26.34 -8.74 -0.10
N LYS A 66 -26.38 -9.69 0.86
CA LYS A 66 -27.62 -10.36 1.28
C LYS A 66 -28.59 -9.43 2.04
N VAL A 67 -28.08 -8.40 2.69
CA VAL A 67 -28.91 -7.41 3.40
C VAL A 67 -29.49 -6.40 2.40
N GLU A 68 -28.73 -5.97 1.40
CA GLU A 68 -29.16 -5.01 0.39
C GLU A 68 -30.18 -5.58 -0.61
N GLN A 69 -30.30 -6.90 -0.72
CA GLN A 69 -31.32 -7.57 -1.56
C GLN A 69 -32.68 -7.79 -0.87
N ARG A 70 -32.89 -7.28 0.35
CA ARG A 70 -34.17 -7.33 1.08
C ARG A 70 -34.82 -5.97 1.17
#